data_AF-A0A225VR29-F1
#
_entry.id   AF-A0A225VR29-F1
#
_cell.length_a   1.000
_cell.length_b   1.000
_cell.length_c   1.000
_cell.angle_alpha   90.00
_cell.angle_beta   90.00
_cell.angle_gamma   90.00
#
_symmetry.space_group_name_H-M   'P 1'
#
loop_
_entity.id
_entity.type
_entity.pdbx_description
1 polymer ?
#
loop_
_entity_poly.entity_id
_entity_poly.type
_entity_poly.pdbx_seq_one_letter_code
_entity_poly.pdbx_strand_id
1 'polypeptide(L)' 'MARPLDVVGYSDADYAADEADRKPITGGLVTVDGMAVSWICKKQGGVSLSSTKAEFAAASVVA' A
#
# COMPACT_ATOMS: atom_id res chain seq x y z
N MET A 1 -26.52 -21.18 6.40
CA MET A 1 -25.97 -19.93 6.99
C MET A 1 -24.92 -19.40 6.01
N ALA A 2 -24.93 -18.11 5.69
CA ALA A 2 -23.91 -17.54 4.81
C ALA A 2 -22.55 -17.53 5.54
N ARG A 3 -21.46 -17.87 4.84
CA ARG A 3 -20.11 -17.71 5.38
C ARG A 3 -19.75 -16.22 5.43
N PRO A 4 -18.97 -15.76 6.42
CA PRO A 4 -18.41 -14.41 6.40
C PRO A 4 -17.58 -14.19 5.12
N LEU A 5 -17.57 -12.95 4.63
CA LEU A 5 -16.68 -12.54 3.55
C LEU A 5 -15.26 -12.43 4.09
N ASP A 6 -14.29 -12.99 3.36
CA ASP A 6 -12.88 -12.87 3.70
C ASP A 6 -12.31 -11.61 3.02
N VAL A 7 -11.99 -10.58 3.82
CA VAL A 7 -11.46 -9.31 3.31
C VAL A 7 -10.01 -9.18 3.75
N VAL A 8 -9.10 -9.19 2.78
CA VAL A 8 -7.65 -9.14 3.02
C VAL A 8 -7.04 -7.95 2.32
N GLY A 9 -6.31 -7.12 3.08
CA GLY A 9 -5.53 -5.99 2.58
C GLY A 9 -4.03 -6.30 2.58
N TYR A 10 -3.36 -5.92 1.49
CA TYR A 10 -1.91 -5.98 1.34
C TYR A 10 -1.39 -4.56 1.09
N SER A 11 -0.31 -4.18 1.77
CA SER A 11 0.38 -2.91 1.59
C SER A 11 1.86 -3.14 1.34
N ASP A 12 2.47 -2.30 0.53
CA ASP A 12 3.90 -2.28 0.23
C ASP A 12 4.35 -0.86 -0.07
N ALA A 13 5.64 -0.56 0.10
CA ALA A 13 6.20 0.71 -0.32
C ALA A 13 7.57 0.59 -0.99
N ASP A 14 7.67 1.08 -2.23
CA ASP A 14 8.95 1.21 -2.89
C ASP A 14 9.68 2.47 -2.41
N TYR A 15 10.77 2.26 -1.65
CA TYR A 15 11.51 3.33 -1.00
C TYR A 15 12.36 4.11 -1.99
N ALA A 16 12.11 5.42 -2.05
CA ALA A 16 12.85 6.37 -2.86
C ALA A 16 12.93 5.94 -4.34
N ALA A 17 11.82 5.40 -4.85
CA ALA A 17 11.70 4.93 -6.22
C ALA A 17 11.77 6.06 -7.26
N ASP A 18 11.32 7.27 -6.91
CA ASP A 18 11.39 8.42 -7.80
C ASP A 18 12.79 9.03 -7.83
N GLU A 19 13.42 9.12 -9.00
CA GLU A 19 14.78 9.65 -9.13
C GLU A 19 14.87 11.17 -8.93
N ALA A 20 13.80 11.92 -9.24
CA ALA A 20 13.78 13.37 -9.21
C ALA A 20 13.56 13.91 -7.79
N ASP A 21 12.60 13.33 -7.05
CA ASP A 21 12.24 13.80 -5.71
C ASP A 21 12.47 12.79 -4.58
N ARG A 22 12.92 11.56 -4.91
CA ARG A 22 13.18 10.46 -3.95
C ARG A 22 11.97 10.13 -3.09
N LYS A 23 10.75 10.47 -3.53
CA LYS A 23 9.53 10.13 -2.81
C LYS A 23 9.22 8.64 -3.01
N PRO A 24 8.85 7.92 -1.94
CA PRO A 24 8.42 6.54 -2.07
C PRO A 24 7.11 6.41 -2.84
N ILE A 25 6.87 5.23 -3.38
CA ILE A 25 5.59 4.85 -3.97
C ILE A 25 4.88 3.89 -3.01
N THR A 26 3.65 4.23 -2.64
CA THR A 26 2.75 3.32 -1.90
C THR A 26 2.05 2.40 -2.87
N GLY A 27 2.17 1.10 -2.65
CA GLY A 27 1.40 0.04 -3.28
C GLY A 27 0.37 -0.53 -2.31
N GLY A 28 -0.77 -0.96 -2.84
CA GLY A 28 -1.79 -1.64 -2.05
C GLY A 28 -2.79 -2.44 -2.87
N LEU A 29 -3.35 -3.48 -2.25
CA LEU A 29 -4.34 -4.37 -2.84
C LEU A 29 -5.34 -4.81 -1.77
N VAL A 30 -6.63 -4.72 -2.06
CA VAL A 30 -7.70 -5.28 -1.23
C VAL A 30 -8.39 -6.38 -2.03
N THR A 31 -8.55 -7.53 -1.37
CA THR A 31 -9.25 -8.70 -1.92
C THR A 31 -10.49 -9.02 -1.10
N VAL A 32 -11.53 -9.53 -1.76
CA VAL A 32 -12.73 -10.11 -1.16
C VAL A 32 -12.87 -11.53 -1.68
N ASP A 33 -12.81 -12.51 -0.79
CA ASP A 33 -12.81 -13.94 -1.13
C ASP A 33 -11.73 -14.29 -2.18
N GLY A 34 -10.54 -13.68 -2.03
CA GLY A 34 -9.41 -13.86 -2.94
C GLY A 34 -9.53 -13.12 -4.28
N MET A 35 -10.65 -12.44 -4.57
CA MET A 35 -10.79 -11.60 -5.76
C MET A 35 -10.34 -10.16 -5.47
N ALA A 36 -9.48 -9.61 -6.31
CA ALA A 36 -9.07 -8.20 -6.22
C ALA A 36 -10.27 -7.27 -6.48
N VAL A 37 -10.54 -6.37 -5.53
CA VAL A 37 -11.65 -5.40 -5.63
C VAL A 37 -11.19 -3.94 -5.61
N SER A 38 -9.99 -3.68 -5.06
CA SER A 38 -9.40 -2.34 -5.03
C SER A 38 -7.88 -2.43 -5.00
N TRP A 39 -7.20 -1.48 -5.62
CA TRP A 39 -5.74 -1.36 -5.57
C TRP A 39 -5.33 0.10 -5.61
N ILE A 40 -4.11 0.38 -5.13
CA ILE A 40 -3.51 1.70 -5.19
C ILE A 40 -2.05 1.59 -5.58
N CYS A 41 -1.62 2.52 -6.44
CA CYS A 41 -0.22 2.81 -6.71
C CYS A 41 -0.10 4.34 -6.70
N LYS A 42 0.49 4.90 -5.65
CA LYS A 42 0.47 6.34 -5.41
C LYS A 42 1.79 6.82 -4.84
N LYS A 43 2.37 7.85 -5.45
CA LYS A 43 3.52 8.57 -4.88
C LYS A 43 3.15 9.20 -3.53
N GLN A 44 3.97 8.97 -2.51
CA GLN A 44 3.78 9.55 -1.17
C GLN A 44 3.98 11.07 -1.21
N GLY A 45 3.31 11.80 -0.31
CA GLY A 45 3.39 13.27 -0.30
C GLY A 45 4.76 13.81 0.10
N GLY A 46 5.48 13.08 0.95
CA GLY A 46 6.80 13.44 1.46
C GLY A 46 7.85 12.37 1.18
N VAL A 47 9.10 12.74 1.40
CA VAL A 47 10.24 11.82 1.35
C VAL A 47 10.29 11.04 2.67
N SER A 48 10.36 9.72 2.59
CA SER A 48 10.61 8.88 3.75
C SER A 48 12.12 8.82 4.04
N LEU A 49 12.49 8.65 5.30
CA LEU A 49 13.90 8.57 5.73
C LEU A 49 14.40 7.11 5.84
N SER A 50 13.50 6.15 5.67
CA SER A 50 13.80 4.71 5.67
C SER A 50 12.70 3.95 4.94
N SER A 51 12.99 2.72 4.51
CA SER A 51 11.98 1.81 3.98
C SER A 51 10.87 1.56 5.01
N THR A 52 11.20 1.33 6.28
CA THR A 52 10.21 1.13 7.35
C THR A 52 9.20 2.29 7.45
N LYS A 53 9.65 3.53 7.30
CA LYS A 53 8.74 4.69 7.31
C LYS A 53 7.85 4.72 6.07
N ALA A 54 8.39 4.36 4.91
CA ALA A 54 7.63 4.26 3.67
C ALA A 54 6.56 3.16 3.76
N GLU A 55 6.92 1.98 4.27
CA GLU A 55 6.03 0.84 4.52
C GLU A 55 4.92 1.20 5.50
N PHE A 56 5.26 1.85 6.62
CA PHE A 56 4.27 2.28 7.61
C PHE A 56 3.27 3.27 7.01
N ALA A 57 3.74 4.20 6.18
CA ALA A 57 2.86 5.12 5.46
C ALA A 57 1.96 4.38 4.46
N ALA A 58 2.48 3.39 3.72
CA ALA A 58 1.68 2.57 2.81
C ALA A 58 0.61 1.75 3.56
N ALA A 59 0.97 1.13 4.69
CA ALA A 59 0.03 0.42 5.54
C ALA A 59 -1.14 1.31 5.98
N SER A 60 -0.86 2.57 6.37
CA SER A 60 -1.90 3.52 6.79
C SER A 60 -2.86 3.96 5.66
N VAL A 61 -2.51 3.69 4.40
CA VAL A 61 -3.34 4.01 3.23
C VAL A 61 -4.25 2.85 2.85
N VAL A 62 -3.86 1.62 3.15
CA VAL A 62 -4.60 0.39 2.77
C VAL A 62 -5.47 -0.13 3.91
N ALA A 63 -4.99 -0.02 5.16
CA ALA A 63 -5.72 -0.42 6.37
C ALA A 63 -6.86 0.55 6.70
#